data_AF-A0A933PXK6-F1
#
_entry.id   AF-A0A933PXK6-F1
#
_cell.length_a   1.000
_cell.length_b   1.000
_cell.length_c   1.000
_cell.angle_alpha   90.00
_cell.angle_beta   90.00
_cell.angle_gamma   90.00
#
_symmetry.space_group_name_H-M   'P 1'
#
loop_
_entity.id
_entity.type
_entity.pdbx_description
1 polymer ?
#
loop_
_entity_poly.entity_id
_entity_poly.type
_entity_poly.pdbx_seq_one_letter_code
_entity_poly.pdbx_strand_id
1 'polypeptide(L)'
;MQTTDINGNTELKTALAGFQGSEQYYRHWLRNIVYTEGVKYLADTAGAYWLIDIVASAQSVPQLKGESFQTWILDVYPDHHAKVYATDGNTTTLYSQEIPYTDFPLDSIKLFLADNVLLLPSEY
;
A
#
# COMPACT_ATOMS: atom_id res chain seq x y z
N MET A 1 -4.46 29.63 -8.30
CA MET A 1 -3.34 29.06 -9.06
C MET A 1 -2.79 27.90 -8.25
N GLN A 2 -3.26 26.68 -8.53
CA GLN A 2 -2.73 25.41 -8.01
C GLN A 2 -1.95 24.78 -9.15
N THR A 3 -0.62 24.83 -9.12
CA THR A 3 0.22 24.19 -10.16
C THR A 3 1.42 23.46 -9.57
N THR A 4 1.55 23.38 -8.25
CA THR A 4 2.70 22.71 -7.62
C THR A 4 2.40 21.24 -7.27
N ASP A 5 1.15 20.89 -6.95
CA ASP A 5 0.80 19.56 -6.42
C ASP A 5 0.57 18.49 -7.51
N ILE A 6 0.17 18.89 -8.73
CA ILE A 6 -0.13 17.95 -9.82
C ILE A 6 1.15 17.26 -10.35
N ASN A 7 2.27 17.99 -10.35
CA ASN A 7 3.52 17.49 -10.93
C ASN A 7 4.15 16.41 -10.04
N GLY A 8 4.20 16.63 -8.72
CA GLY A 8 4.75 15.63 -7.78
C GLY A 8 3.96 14.33 -7.74
N ASN A 9 2.63 14.40 -7.81
CA ASN A 9 1.77 13.21 -7.86
C ASN A 9 1.97 12.39 -9.13
N THR A 10 2.17 13.08 -10.26
CA THR A 10 2.41 12.44 -11.56
C THR A 10 3.79 11.77 -11.59
N GLU A 11 4.81 12.43 -11.05
CA GLU A 11 6.17 11.89 -10.93
C GLU A 11 6.20 10.63 -10.05
N LEU A 12 5.57 10.67 -8.88
CA LEU A 12 5.49 9.50 -8.00
C LEU A 12 4.76 8.33 -8.66
N LYS A 13 3.58 8.55 -9.26
CA LYS A 13 2.84 7.49 -9.99
C LYS A 13 3.68 6.88 -11.11
N THR A 14 4.41 7.71 -11.84
CA THR A 14 5.28 7.27 -12.94
C THR A 14 6.45 6.44 -12.43
N ALA A 15 7.11 6.89 -11.35
CA ALA A 15 8.20 6.16 -10.72
C ALA A 15 7.73 4.79 -10.21
N LEU A 16 6.58 4.73 -9.53
CA LEU A 16 6.00 3.47 -9.03
C LEU A 16 5.70 2.47 -10.15
N ALA A 17 5.19 2.93 -11.30
CA ALA A 17 4.92 2.07 -12.45
C ALA A 17 6.21 1.54 -13.13
N GLY A 18 7.37 2.14 -12.86
CA GLY A 18 8.66 1.74 -13.40
C GLY A 18 9.31 0.55 -12.69
N PHE A 19 8.85 0.20 -11.48
CA PHE A 19 9.35 -0.97 -10.75
C PHE A 19 8.87 -2.27 -11.40
N GLN A 20 9.80 -3.19 -11.66
CA GLN A 20 9.55 -4.49 -12.29
C GLN A 20 10.33 -5.57 -11.53
N GLY A 21 9.59 -6.45 -10.83
CA GLY A 21 10.17 -7.37 -9.87
C GLY A 21 10.98 -6.65 -8.78
N SER A 22 11.64 -7.42 -7.91
CA SER A 22 12.53 -6.85 -6.90
C SER A 22 13.66 -7.82 -6.57
N GLU A 23 14.87 -7.29 -6.47
CA GLU A 23 16.06 -8.04 -6.07
C GLU A 23 16.27 -7.99 -4.55
N GLN A 24 15.66 -6.99 -3.88
CA GLN A 24 15.80 -6.77 -2.45
C GLN A 24 14.45 -6.77 -1.73
N TYR A 25 14.41 -7.50 -0.62
CA TYR A 25 13.24 -7.56 0.25
C TYR A 25 13.56 -6.97 1.61
N TYR A 26 12.67 -6.12 2.10
CA TYR A 26 12.79 -5.47 3.39
C TYR A 26 11.85 -6.14 4.38
N ARG A 27 12.38 -6.53 5.53
CA ARG A 27 11.60 -7.22 6.56
C ARG A 27 10.90 -6.20 7.44
N HIS A 28 9.57 -6.32 7.57
CA HIS A 28 8.83 -5.55 8.54
C HIS A 28 9.19 -5.97 9.98
N TRP A 29 9.14 -5.05 10.94
CA TRP A 29 9.61 -5.30 12.32
C TRP A 29 8.78 -6.37 13.06
N LEU A 30 7.50 -6.55 12.72
CA LEU A 30 6.66 -7.66 13.21
C LEU A 30 7.02 -9.03 12.60
N ARG A 31 7.96 -9.07 11.64
CA ARG A 31 8.52 -10.26 10.97
C ARG A 31 7.55 -11.14 10.19
N ASN A 32 6.27 -10.81 10.18
CA ASN A 32 5.21 -11.55 9.49
C ASN A 32 5.12 -11.26 7.99
N ILE A 33 5.63 -10.12 7.52
CA ILE A 33 5.70 -9.78 6.09
C ILE A 33 7.10 -9.25 5.71
N VAL A 34 7.42 -9.34 4.42
CA VAL A 34 8.47 -8.56 3.75
C VAL A 34 7.83 -7.65 2.71
N TYR A 35 8.56 -6.65 2.23
CA TYR A 35 8.10 -5.78 1.14
C TYR A 35 9.21 -5.47 0.15
N THR A 36 8.83 -5.17 -1.09
CA THR A 36 9.74 -4.92 -2.22
C THR A 36 10.37 -3.54 -2.19
N GLU A 37 11.35 -3.33 -3.07
CA GLU A 37 11.96 -2.02 -3.34
C GLU A 37 10.93 -0.96 -3.76
N GLY A 38 9.95 -1.32 -4.60
CA GLY A 38 8.89 -0.39 -5.01
C GLY A 38 8.03 0.09 -3.83
N VAL A 39 7.65 -0.83 -2.93
CA VAL A 39 6.90 -0.48 -1.71
C VAL A 39 7.73 0.34 -0.74
N LYS A 40 9.03 0.03 -0.62
CA LYS A 40 9.94 0.86 0.18
C LYS A 40 10.04 2.28 -0.39
N TYR A 41 10.22 2.40 -1.70
CA TYR A 41 10.32 3.70 -2.38
C TYR A 41 9.05 4.54 -2.16
N LEU A 42 7.87 3.91 -2.26
CA LEU A 42 6.60 4.53 -1.91
C LEU A 42 6.63 5.07 -0.47
N ALA A 43 6.99 4.22 0.51
CA ALA A 43 7.00 4.60 1.92
C ALA A 43 8.00 5.72 2.24
N ASP A 44 9.21 5.67 1.66
CA ASP A 44 10.24 6.70 1.80
C ASP A 44 9.77 8.05 1.22
N THR A 45 9.18 8.01 0.01
CA THR A 45 8.86 9.23 -0.75
C THR A 45 7.57 9.88 -0.26
N ALA A 46 6.58 9.08 0.13
CA ALA A 46 5.26 9.55 0.55
C ALA A 46 5.06 9.58 2.07
N GLY A 47 6.09 9.28 2.87
CA GLY A 47 5.97 9.18 4.33
C GLY A 47 5.00 8.07 4.78
N ALA A 48 4.81 7.03 3.96
CA ALA A 48 3.70 6.09 4.06
C ALA A 48 4.05 4.77 4.76
N TYR A 49 5.04 4.76 5.65
CA TYR A 49 5.40 3.57 6.43
C TYR A 49 4.23 3.04 7.28
N TRP A 50 3.35 3.94 7.72
CA TRP A 50 2.12 3.59 8.43
C TRP A 50 1.19 2.68 7.62
N LEU A 51 1.21 2.75 6.28
CA LEU A 51 0.42 1.84 5.44
C LEU A 51 0.96 0.41 5.54
N ILE A 52 2.28 0.25 5.57
CA ILE A 52 2.94 -1.06 5.78
C ILE A 52 2.62 -1.58 7.18
N ASP A 53 2.64 -0.73 8.21
CA ASP A 53 2.25 -1.09 9.58
C ASP A 53 0.80 -1.60 9.65
N ILE A 54 -0.13 -0.96 8.94
CA ILE A 54 -1.53 -1.42 8.85
C ILE A 54 -1.60 -2.81 8.22
N VAL A 55 -0.98 -3.00 7.05
CA VAL A 55 -0.98 -4.31 6.36
C VAL A 55 -0.41 -5.40 7.27
N ALA A 56 0.72 -5.13 7.91
CA ALA A 56 1.38 -6.08 8.79
C ALA A 56 0.56 -6.39 10.06
N SER A 57 0.01 -5.36 10.72
CA SER A 57 -0.80 -5.55 11.93
C SER A 57 -2.10 -6.29 11.66
N ALA A 58 -2.72 -6.06 10.50
CA ALA A 58 -3.96 -6.72 10.11
C ALA A 58 -3.81 -8.23 9.83
N GLN A 59 -2.59 -8.75 9.66
CA GLN A 59 -2.39 -10.19 9.44
C GLN A 59 -2.79 -11.07 10.64
N SER A 60 -3.07 -10.48 11.81
CA SER A 60 -3.69 -11.21 12.93
C SER A 60 -5.21 -11.39 12.80
N VAL A 61 -5.86 -10.71 11.85
CA VAL A 61 -7.31 -10.78 11.61
C VAL A 61 -7.65 -12.14 10.98
N PRO A 62 -8.56 -12.93 11.57
CA PRO A 62 -8.86 -14.29 11.09
C PRO A 62 -9.28 -14.37 9.62
N GLN A 63 -9.99 -13.35 9.10
CA GLN A 63 -10.47 -13.28 7.72
C GLN A 63 -9.34 -13.13 6.70
N LEU A 64 -8.20 -12.53 7.10
CA LEU A 64 -7.01 -12.42 6.26
C LEU A 64 -6.09 -13.62 6.43
N LYS A 65 -6.23 -14.34 7.55
CA LYS A 65 -5.37 -15.45 7.95
C LYS A 65 -5.68 -16.70 7.13
N GLY A 66 -4.93 -16.92 6.07
CA GLY A 66 -5.05 -18.09 5.20
C GLY A 66 -5.22 -17.74 3.73
N GLU A 67 -5.45 -16.46 3.41
CA GLU A 67 -5.48 -16.00 2.02
C GLU A 67 -4.07 -15.87 1.49
N SER A 68 -3.74 -16.67 0.48
CA SER A 68 -2.41 -16.65 -0.18
C SER A 68 -2.18 -15.35 -0.96
N PHE A 69 -3.26 -14.66 -1.33
CA PHE A 69 -3.23 -13.41 -2.06
C PHE A 69 -4.27 -12.43 -1.50
N GLN A 70 -3.83 -11.21 -1.21
CA GLN A 70 -4.68 -10.12 -0.74
C GLN A 70 -4.42 -8.87 -1.58
N THR A 71 -5.47 -8.13 -1.92
CA THR A 71 -5.34 -6.80 -2.52
C THR A 71 -5.60 -5.73 -1.48
N TRP A 72 -4.63 -4.87 -1.23
CA TRP A 72 -4.70 -3.76 -0.29
C TRP A 72 -4.84 -2.45 -1.05
N ILE A 73 -5.87 -1.67 -0.71
CA ILE A 73 -6.15 -0.39 -1.35
C ILE A 73 -6.25 0.68 -0.27
N LEU A 74 -5.57 1.79 -0.53
CA LEU A 74 -5.73 3.04 0.21
C LEU A 74 -6.41 4.03 -0.74
N ASP A 75 -7.59 4.52 -0.38
CA ASP A 75 -8.27 5.61 -1.07
C ASP A 75 -8.23 6.86 -0.18
N VAL A 76 -7.75 7.98 -0.72
CA VAL A 76 -7.65 9.29 -0.04
C VAL A 76 -8.71 10.23 -0.61
N TYR A 77 -9.47 10.86 0.28
CA TYR A 77 -10.58 11.73 -0.09
C TYR A 77 -10.17 13.22 -0.06
N PRO A 78 -10.93 14.12 -0.74
CA PRO A 78 -10.54 15.53 -0.88
C PRO A 78 -10.39 16.33 0.42
N ASP A 79 -11.00 15.87 1.51
CA ASP A 79 -10.91 16.43 2.87
C ASP A 79 -9.87 15.72 3.74
N HIS A 80 -8.94 14.99 3.11
CA HIS A 80 -7.78 14.33 3.72
C HIS A 80 -8.09 13.16 4.66
N HIS A 81 -9.34 12.74 4.84
CA HIS A 81 -9.59 11.40 5.38
C HIS A 81 -9.22 10.35 4.32
N ALA A 82 -8.96 9.13 4.78
CA ALA A 82 -8.65 8.03 3.89
C ALA A 82 -9.22 6.72 4.40
N LYS A 83 -9.34 5.74 3.51
CA LYS A 83 -9.80 4.40 3.84
C LYS A 83 -8.80 3.38 3.33
N VAL A 84 -8.32 2.52 4.22
CA VAL A 84 -7.55 1.33 3.86
C VAL A 84 -8.49 0.13 3.91
N TYR A 85 -8.45 -0.73 2.90
CA TYR A 85 -9.19 -1.98 2.90
C TYR A 85 -8.44 -3.08 2.16
N ALA A 86 -8.72 -4.32 2.55
CA ALA A 86 -8.17 -5.51 1.95
C ALA A 86 -9.27 -6.37 1.36
N THR A 87 -9.03 -6.92 0.17
CA THR A 87 -9.89 -7.93 -0.46
C THR A 87 -9.16 -9.25 -0.67
N ASP A 88 -9.92 -10.32 -0.89
CA ASP A 88 -9.46 -11.66 -1.30
C ASP A 88 -8.86 -11.71 -2.73
N GLY A 89 -8.52 -10.56 -3.31
CA GLY A 89 -8.16 -10.44 -4.73
C GLY A 89 -9.37 -10.31 -5.67
N ASN A 90 -10.59 -10.51 -5.18
CA ASN A 90 -11.84 -10.34 -5.91
C ASN A 90 -12.66 -9.21 -5.28
N THR A 91 -13.95 -9.46 -5.04
CA THR A 91 -14.94 -8.48 -4.59
C THR A 91 -15.20 -8.52 -3.09
N THR A 92 -14.66 -9.51 -2.35
CA THR A 92 -14.95 -9.67 -0.93
C THR A 92 -14.01 -8.80 -0.11
N THR A 93 -14.54 -7.81 0.62
CA THR A 93 -13.76 -7.04 1.60
C THR A 93 -13.57 -7.86 2.87
N LEU A 94 -12.31 -8.13 3.23
CA LEU A 94 -11.91 -8.92 4.40
C LEU A 94 -11.53 -8.05 5.59
N TYR A 95 -11.09 -6.82 5.31
CA TYR A 95 -10.64 -5.85 6.31
C TYR A 95 -10.89 -4.43 5.81
N SER A 96 -11.21 -3.52 6.74
CA SER A 96 -11.27 -2.10 6.45
C SER A 96 -10.94 -1.28 7.69
N GLN A 97 -10.23 -0.17 7.49
CA GLN A 97 -9.90 0.81 8.51
C GLN A 97 -10.04 2.22 7.93
N GLU A 98 -10.77 3.07 8.65
CA GLU A 98 -10.84 4.51 8.36
C GLU A 98 -9.64 5.23 8.98
N ILE A 99 -9.09 6.19 8.25
CA ILE A 99 -7.97 7.04 8.63
C ILE A 99 -8.50 8.47 8.72
N PRO A 100 -8.58 9.07 9.94
CA PRO A 100 -9.18 10.38 10.12
C PRO A 100 -8.48 11.51 9.35
N TYR A 101 -7.18 11.37 9.10
CA TYR A 101 -6.38 12.34 8.37
C TYR A 101 -5.11 11.71 7.80
N THR A 102 -4.72 12.08 6.58
CA THR A 102 -3.42 11.76 5.98
C THR A 102 -2.95 12.85 5.02
N ASP A 103 -1.64 13.04 4.94
CA ASP A 103 -0.95 13.85 3.95
C ASP A 103 -0.44 13.02 2.76
N PHE A 104 -0.90 11.77 2.62
CA PHE A 104 -0.53 10.91 1.52
C PHE A 104 -0.84 11.57 0.16
N PRO A 105 0.14 11.65 -0.74
CA PRO A 105 0.05 12.54 -1.89
C PRO A 105 -0.90 12.05 -3.00
N LEU A 106 -1.17 10.75 -3.09
CA LEU A 106 -1.98 10.18 -4.18
C LEU A 106 -3.44 9.95 -3.73
N ASP A 107 -4.38 10.17 -4.63
CA ASP A 107 -5.81 9.87 -4.38
C ASP A 107 -6.06 8.39 -4.09
N SER A 108 -5.21 7.50 -4.62
CA SER A 108 -5.32 6.06 -4.36
C SER A 108 -3.99 5.35 -4.63
N ILE A 109 -3.73 4.27 -3.90
CA ILE A 109 -2.68 3.31 -4.20
C ILE A 109 -3.17 1.88 -3.93
N LYS A 110 -2.78 0.96 -4.80
CA LYS A 110 -3.04 -0.47 -4.67
C LYS A 110 -1.72 -1.20 -4.44
N LEU A 111 -1.72 -2.13 -3.50
CA LEU A 111 -0.63 -3.06 -3.19
C LEU A 111 -1.16 -4.50 -3.19
N PHE A 112 -0.30 -5.46 -3.46
CA PHE A 112 -0.60 -6.88 -3.30
C PHE A 112 0.19 -7.45 -2.13
N LEU A 113 -0.44 -8.30 -1.33
CA LEU A 113 0.25 -9.16 -0.38
C LEU A 113 0.10 -10.59 -0.86
N ALA A 114 1.19 -11.19 -1.33
CA ALA A 114 1.23 -12.55 -1.83
C ALA A 114 2.33 -13.33 -1.13
N ASP A 115 2.00 -14.49 -0.55
CA ASP A 115 2.96 -15.32 0.19
C ASP A 115 3.79 -14.54 1.24
N ASN A 116 3.15 -13.58 1.92
CA ASN A 116 3.75 -12.64 2.88
C ASN A 116 4.74 -11.62 2.30
N VAL A 117 4.75 -11.43 0.98
CA VAL A 117 5.48 -10.38 0.28
C VAL A 117 4.49 -9.29 -0.10
N LEU A 118 4.72 -8.06 0.38
CA LEU A 118 3.96 -6.87 0.02
C LEU A 118 4.65 -6.16 -1.15
N LEU A 119 3.95 -5.96 -2.25
CA LEU A 119 4.54 -5.46 -3.49
C LEU A 119 3.59 -4.55 -4.28
N LEU A 120 4.16 -3.78 -5.20
CA LEU A 120 3.38 -3.03 -6.18
C LEU A 120 2.75 -3.98 -7.21
N PRO A 121 1.60 -3.62 -7.82
CA PRO A 121 1.00 -4.41 -8.89
C PRO A 121 1.89 -4.62 -10.12
N SER A 122 2.85 -3.73 -10.37
CA SER A 122 3.82 -3.87 -11.47
C SER A 122 4.98 -4.82 -11.15
N GLU A 123 5.12 -5.22 -9.88
CA GLU A 123 6.17 -6.14 -9.42
C GLU A 123 5.67 -7.59 -9.28
N TYR A 124 4.36 -7.84 -9.46
CA TYR A 124 3.71 -9.16 -9.35
C TYR A 124 3.59 -9.83 -10.71
#